data_AF-A0A965YL49-F1
#
_entry.id   AF-A0A965YL49-F1
#
_cell.length_a   1.000
_cell.length_b   1.000
_cell.length_c   1.000
_cell.angle_alpha   90.00
_cell.angle_beta   90.00
_cell.angle_gamma   90.00
#
_symmetry.space_group_name_H-M   'P 1'
#
loop_
_entity.id
_entity.type
_entity.pdbx_description
1 polymer ?
#
loop_
_entity_poly.entity_id
_entity_poly.type
_entity_poly.pdbx_seq_one_letter_code
_entity_poly.pdbx_strand_id
1 'polypeptide(L)'
;MKSIKLLLVALVPLVFQACVASKNLLNNDVVKTALTKCPGPEMNISTIPSRGPIPDAMAISAIKAGNDGGFSNEFATFIKSEPKNVSVYCPNPDKLEALISHTLSLYQNNALKGISICLIGVENSKDLTTEAARTGASLTFVP
;
A
#
# COMPACT_ATOMS: atom_id res chain seq x y z
N MET A 1 0.12 47.35 -29.99
CA MET A 1 0.27 47.09 -28.54
C MET A 1 -0.54 45.84 -28.19
N LYS A 2 0.16 44.86 -27.58
CA LYS A 2 -0.30 43.80 -26.68
C LYS A 2 -1.39 42.83 -27.17
N SER A 3 -0.86 41.73 -27.71
CA SER A 3 -1.32 40.34 -27.59
C SER A 3 -1.95 40.00 -26.24
N ILE A 4 -3.11 39.31 -26.25
CA ILE A 4 -3.42 38.25 -25.28
C ILE A 4 -4.00 37.07 -26.06
N LYS A 5 -3.14 36.09 -26.31
CA LYS A 5 -3.51 34.70 -26.63
C LYS A 5 -3.89 34.00 -25.32
N LEU A 6 -4.68 32.93 -25.47
CA LEU A 6 -4.83 31.80 -24.54
C LEU A 6 -5.68 32.05 -23.27
N LEU A 7 -6.81 31.34 -23.21
CA LEU A 7 -6.83 30.19 -22.31
C LEU A 7 -7.50 29.02 -23.06
N LEU A 8 -6.67 28.22 -23.72
CA LEU A 8 -7.04 26.83 -23.95
C LEU A 8 -7.41 26.29 -22.57
N VAL A 9 -8.61 25.73 -22.46
CA VAL A 9 -8.94 24.75 -21.44
C VAL A 9 -7.97 23.61 -21.68
N ALA A 10 -6.80 23.70 -21.07
CA ALA A 10 -5.91 22.59 -20.91
C ALA A 10 -6.73 21.58 -20.12
N LEU A 11 -7.26 20.59 -20.85
CA LEU A 11 -7.29 19.23 -20.36
C LEU A 11 -5.97 19.04 -19.62
N VAL A 12 -6.02 19.15 -18.31
CA VAL A 12 -5.12 18.36 -17.48
C VAL A 12 -5.78 17.00 -17.56
N PRO A 13 -5.35 16.07 -18.44
CA PRO A 13 -5.39 14.70 -17.99
C PRO A 13 -4.64 14.80 -16.67
N LEU A 14 -5.33 14.56 -15.55
CA LEU A 14 -4.66 14.24 -14.30
C LEU A 14 -3.79 13.07 -14.70
N VAL A 15 -2.54 13.43 -15.02
CA VAL A 15 -1.55 12.51 -15.51
C VAL A 15 -1.52 11.51 -14.38
N PHE A 16 -1.96 10.30 -14.69
CA PHE A 16 -1.67 9.11 -13.91
C PHE A 16 -0.14 9.05 -13.85
N GLN A 17 0.46 9.89 -12.99
CA GLN A 17 1.68 9.54 -12.31
C GLN A 17 1.27 8.41 -11.40
N ALA A 18 1.07 7.24 -12.01
CA ALA A 18 1.39 5.97 -11.38
C ALA A 18 2.70 6.26 -10.65
N CYS A 19 2.63 6.31 -9.33
CA CYS A 19 3.78 6.60 -8.52
C CYS A 19 4.78 5.51 -8.87
N VAL A 20 5.80 5.86 -9.64
CA VAL A 20 6.98 5.05 -9.86
C VAL A 20 7.72 5.05 -8.53
N ALA A 21 7.24 4.26 -7.57
CA ALA A 21 7.89 4.06 -6.29
C ALA A 21 8.58 2.69 -6.32
N SER A 22 9.49 2.48 -7.28
CA SER A 22 10.27 1.23 -7.39
C SER A 22 11.72 1.45 -7.83
N LYS A 23 12.34 2.56 -7.41
CA LYS A 23 13.79 2.75 -7.63
C LYS A 23 14.61 3.12 -6.39
N ASN A 24 14.00 3.60 -5.30
CA ASN A 24 14.75 4.07 -4.13
C ASN A 24 14.71 3.17 -2.88
N LEU A 25 13.94 2.07 -2.87
CA LEU A 25 14.05 1.06 -1.80
C LEU A 25 15.31 0.21 -1.88
N LEU A 26 15.98 0.20 -3.03
CA LEU A 26 17.17 -0.60 -3.30
C LEU A 26 18.41 -0.19 -2.47
N ASN A 27 18.31 0.78 -1.55
CA ASN A 27 19.42 1.23 -0.70
C ASN A 27 19.18 1.09 0.81
N ASN A 28 18.11 0.42 1.26
CA ASN A 28 17.94 0.08 2.69
C ASN A 28 18.18 -1.42 2.91
N ASP A 29 19.32 -1.76 3.52
CA ASP A 29 19.71 -3.17 3.74
C ASP A 29 18.74 -3.93 4.63
N VAL A 30 18.03 -3.24 5.54
CA VAL A 30 16.98 -3.84 6.38
C VAL A 30 15.82 -4.34 5.51
N VAL A 31 15.39 -3.52 4.54
CA VAL A 31 14.31 -3.88 3.62
C VAL A 31 14.75 -4.99 2.67
N LYS A 32 16.00 -4.98 2.19
CA LYS A 32 16.53 -6.07 1.36
C LYS A 32 16.53 -7.41 2.09
N THR A 33 17.01 -7.46 3.33
CA THR A 33 17.04 -8.69 4.13
C THR A 33 15.64 -9.14 4.54
N ALA A 34 14.70 -8.22 4.75
CA ALA A 34 13.31 -8.58 5.01
C ALA A 34 12.61 -9.14 3.76
N LEU A 35 12.89 -8.57 2.57
CA LEU A 35 12.33 -9.04 1.31
C LEU A 35 12.78 -10.45 0.92
N THR A 36 13.97 -10.90 1.34
CA THR A 36 14.40 -12.30 1.11
C THR A 36 13.58 -13.31 1.93
N LYS A 37 12.87 -12.86 2.96
CA LYS A 37 11.95 -13.69 3.77
C LYS A 37 10.53 -13.71 3.21
N CYS A 38 10.22 -12.87 2.22
CA CYS A 38 8.94 -12.85 1.54
C CYS A 38 8.97 -13.79 0.31
N PRO A 39 7.95 -14.63 0.09
CA PRO A 39 7.90 -15.51 -1.08
C PRO A 39 7.46 -14.76 -2.35
N GLY A 40 8.30 -14.73 -3.39
CA GLY A 40 7.92 -14.31 -4.76
C GLY A 40 8.51 -12.97 -5.26
N PRO A 41 8.56 -12.74 -6.59
CA PRO A 41 9.15 -11.52 -7.18
C PRO A 41 8.11 -10.41 -7.30
N GLU A 42 7.90 -9.59 -6.28
CA GLU A 42 6.64 -8.83 -6.18
C GLU A 42 6.83 -7.41 -5.66
N MET A 43 5.96 -6.53 -6.13
CA MET A 43 5.99 -5.09 -5.92
C MET A 43 6.40 -4.72 -4.51
N ASN A 44 7.49 -3.97 -4.44
CA ASN A 44 7.79 -3.19 -3.27
C ASN A 44 6.83 -2.00 -3.28
N ILE A 45 5.79 -2.00 -2.44
CA ILE A 45 5.08 -0.76 -2.16
C ILE A 45 6.01 0.09 -1.29
N SER A 46 6.92 0.79 -1.98
CA SER A 46 7.85 1.75 -1.42
C SER A 46 7.05 2.88 -0.83
N THR A 47 6.96 2.86 0.50
CA THR A 47 6.56 3.99 1.33
C THR A 47 5.25 4.59 0.87
N ILE A 48 4.14 4.23 1.49
CA ILE A 48 2.95 5.09 1.42
C ILE A 48 3.38 6.41 2.04
N PRO A 49 3.69 7.43 1.22
CA PRO A 49 4.18 8.66 1.76
C PRO A 49 3.04 9.17 2.62
N SER A 50 3.34 9.59 3.85
CA SER A 50 2.45 10.49 4.57
C SER A 50 2.32 11.69 3.62
N ARG A 51 1.30 11.73 2.75
CA ARG A 51 1.18 12.76 1.72
C ARG A 51 0.87 14.05 2.48
N GLY A 52 1.91 14.81 2.79
CA GLY A 52 1.86 16.07 3.54
C GLY A 52 2.46 15.98 4.95
N PRO A 53 2.61 17.13 5.65
CA PRO A 53 3.16 17.26 7.00
C PRO A 53 2.21 16.72 8.08
N ILE A 54 1.50 15.64 7.79
CA ILE A 54 0.52 15.02 8.68
C ILE A 54 1.29 13.97 9.50
N PRO A 55 1.48 14.20 10.82
CA PRO A 55 1.98 13.18 11.72
C PRO A 55 1.31 11.83 11.54
N ASP A 56 2.06 10.74 11.68
CA ASP A 56 1.54 9.39 11.46
C ASP A 56 0.33 9.07 12.35
N ALA A 57 0.24 9.62 13.56
CA ALA A 57 -0.94 9.49 14.42
C ALA A 57 -2.23 10.02 13.76
N MET A 58 -2.14 11.13 13.03
CA MET A 58 -3.27 11.67 12.27
C MET A 58 -3.54 10.83 11.01
N ALA A 59 -2.50 10.31 10.36
CA ALA A 59 -2.66 9.41 9.23
C ALA A 59 -3.39 8.11 9.64
N ILE A 60 -3.00 7.49 10.76
CA ILE A 60 -3.66 6.31 11.33
C ILE A 60 -5.14 6.57 11.61
N SER A 61 -5.44 7.73 12.20
CA SER A 61 -6.82 8.14 12.48
C SER A 61 -7.64 8.32 11.19
N ALA A 62 -7.06 8.94 10.17
CA ALA A 62 -7.70 9.10 8.86
C ALA A 62 -7.95 7.75 8.15
N ILE A 63 -6.98 6.84 8.20
CA ILE A 63 -7.10 5.48 7.65
C ILE A 63 -8.25 4.73 8.32
N LYS A 64 -8.33 4.77 9.65
CA LYS A 64 -9.44 4.16 10.41
C LYS A 64 -10.80 4.78 10.10
N ALA A 65 -10.82 6.05 9.68
CA ALA A 65 -12.01 6.74 9.19
C ALA A 65 -12.33 6.47 7.70
N GLY A 66 -11.56 5.61 7.03
CA GLY A 66 -11.77 5.23 5.63
C GLY A 66 -11.06 6.13 4.61
N ASN A 67 -10.14 6.99 5.05
CA ASN A 67 -9.31 7.80 4.18
C ASN A 67 -7.85 7.35 4.26
N ASP A 68 -7.51 6.36 3.44
CA ASP A 68 -6.18 5.75 3.35
C ASP A 68 -5.28 6.39 2.27
N GLY A 69 -5.74 7.49 1.68
CA GLY A 69 -5.02 8.18 0.60
C GLY A 69 -5.01 7.43 -0.74
N GLY A 70 -5.88 6.44 -0.92
CA GLY A 70 -6.00 5.65 -2.16
C GLY A 70 -5.19 4.34 -2.16
N PHE A 71 -4.57 3.98 -1.04
CA PHE A 71 -3.75 2.77 -0.92
C PHE A 71 -4.53 1.49 -1.27
N SER A 72 -5.73 1.30 -0.72
CA SER A 72 -6.58 0.13 -1.00
C SER A 72 -6.94 0.01 -2.47
N ASN A 73 -7.12 1.15 -3.17
CA ASN A 73 -7.39 1.14 -4.61
C ASN A 73 -6.17 0.71 -5.43
N GLU A 74 -4.98 1.17 -5.05
CA GLU A 74 -3.71 0.75 -5.66
C GLU A 74 -3.45 -0.74 -5.40
N PHE A 75 -3.65 -1.20 -4.16
CA PHE A 75 -3.55 -2.60 -3.77
C PHE A 75 -4.51 -3.47 -4.61
N ALA A 76 -5.78 -3.06 -4.73
CA ALA A 76 -6.79 -3.76 -5.52
C ALA A 76 -6.44 -3.82 -7.01
N THR A 77 -5.84 -2.77 -7.55
CA THR A 77 -5.38 -2.74 -8.94
C THR A 77 -4.22 -3.70 -9.16
N PHE A 78 -3.27 -3.70 -8.22
CA PHE A 78 -2.08 -4.54 -8.28
C PHE A 78 -2.40 -6.04 -8.24
N ILE A 79 -3.21 -6.48 -7.28
CA ILE A 79 -3.56 -7.92 -7.17
C ILE A 79 -4.42 -8.42 -8.34
N LYS A 80 -5.06 -7.52 -9.10
CA LYS A 80 -5.78 -7.86 -10.34
C LYS A 80 -4.85 -8.03 -11.54
N SER A 81 -3.67 -7.40 -11.54
CA SER A 81 -2.77 -7.31 -12.69
C SER A 81 -1.60 -8.31 -12.69
N GLU A 82 -1.63 -9.31 -11.79
CA GLU A 82 -0.49 -10.17 -11.38
C GLU A 82 0.50 -9.41 -10.49
N PRO A 83 0.64 -9.83 -9.22
CA PRO A 83 0.94 -11.20 -8.82
C PRO A 83 0.16 -11.71 -7.57
N LYS A 84 0.35 -13.00 -7.24
CA LYS A 84 -0.35 -13.70 -6.14
C LYS A 84 0.25 -13.48 -4.78
N ASN A 85 1.44 -12.91 -4.67
CA ASN A 85 1.95 -12.41 -3.41
C ASN A 85 2.29 -10.91 -3.49
N VAL A 86 2.31 -10.26 -2.34
CA VAL A 86 2.46 -8.81 -2.23
C VAL A 86 3.36 -8.54 -1.04
N SER A 87 4.44 -7.77 -1.22
CA SER A 87 5.30 -7.35 -0.11
C SER A 87 5.05 -5.88 0.20
N VAL A 88 4.65 -5.59 1.44
CA VAL A 88 4.29 -4.23 1.86
C VAL A 88 5.19 -3.80 3.02
N TYR A 89 5.77 -2.61 2.90
CA TYR A 89 6.62 -2.00 3.91
C TYR A 89 6.17 -0.56 4.20
N CYS A 90 6.10 -0.22 5.49
CA CYS A 90 5.99 1.16 5.94
C CYS A 90 7.00 1.37 7.08
N PRO A 91 7.71 2.52 7.13
CA PRO A 91 8.60 2.83 8.24
C PRO A 91 7.90 2.88 9.61
N ASN A 92 6.60 3.17 9.63
CA ASN A 92 5.77 3.14 10.82
C ASN A 92 4.90 1.85 10.80
N PRO A 93 5.17 0.89 11.70
CA PRO A 93 4.42 -0.37 11.79
C PRO A 93 2.93 -0.19 12.04
N ASP A 94 2.55 0.70 12.96
CA ASP A 94 1.15 0.96 13.33
C ASP A 94 0.36 1.51 12.13
N LYS A 95 1.02 2.35 11.31
CA LYS A 95 0.44 2.86 10.07
C LYS A 95 0.25 1.73 9.06
N LEU A 96 1.23 0.84 8.90
CA LEU A 96 1.09 -0.32 8.01
C LEU A 96 -0.05 -1.23 8.44
N GLU A 97 -0.14 -1.54 9.74
CA GLU A 97 -1.22 -2.35 10.29
C GLU A 97 -2.59 -1.70 10.03
N ALA A 98 -2.73 -0.40 10.26
CA ALA A 98 -3.98 0.32 9.98
C ALA A 98 -4.37 0.24 8.49
N LEU A 99 -3.40 0.40 7.58
CA LEU A 99 -3.64 0.35 6.13
C LEU A 99 -4.10 -1.03 5.65
N ILE A 100 -3.43 -2.08 6.12
CA ILE A 100 -3.77 -3.45 5.73
C ILE A 100 -5.09 -3.87 6.36
N SER A 101 -5.33 -3.52 7.63
CA SER A 101 -6.61 -3.75 8.30
C SER A 101 -7.76 -3.09 7.54
N HIS A 102 -7.63 -1.81 7.22
CA HIS A 102 -8.61 -1.09 6.41
C HIS A 102 -8.80 -1.77 5.05
N THR A 103 -7.71 -2.08 4.35
CA THR A 103 -7.77 -2.71 3.02
C THR A 103 -8.51 -4.04 3.05
N LEU A 104 -8.18 -4.95 3.99
CA LEU A 104 -8.86 -6.24 4.12
C LEU A 104 -10.35 -6.08 4.46
N SER A 105 -10.71 -5.07 5.25
CA SER A 105 -12.10 -4.79 5.63
C SER A 105 -13.01 -4.49 4.42
N LEU A 106 -12.43 -4.00 3.31
CA LEU A 106 -13.18 -3.69 2.08
C LEU A 106 -13.51 -4.93 1.25
N TYR A 107 -12.87 -6.07 1.54
CA TYR A 107 -13.08 -7.31 0.80
C TYR A 107 -14.13 -8.20 1.46
N GLN A 108 -14.92 -8.86 0.62
CA GLN A 108 -15.86 -9.89 1.06
C GLN A 108 -15.13 -11.21 1.40
N ASN A 109 -15.87 -12.16 1.97
CA ASN A 109 -15.32 -13.46 2.36
C ASN A 109 -14.69 -14.18 1.16
N ASN A 110 -13.50 -14.74 1.36
CA ASN A 110 -12.71 -15.46 0.34
C ASN A 110 -12.35 -14.64 -0.93
N ALA A 111 -12.60 -13.32 -0.97
CA ALA A 111 -12.32 -12.51 -2.15
C ALA A 111 -10.81 -12.38 -2.47
N LEU A 112 -9.94 -12.68 -1.51
CA LEU A 112 -8.48 -12.67 -1.64
C LEU A 112 -7.88 -14.09 -1.58
N LYS A 113 -8.69 -15.12 -1.88
CA LYS A 113 -8.20 -16.51 -1.87
C LYS A 113 -7.03 -16.69 -2.83
N GLY A 114 -5.92 -17.18 -2.28
CA GLY A 114 -4.68 -17.41 -3.04
C GLY A 114 -3.82 -16.16 -3.21
N ILE A 115 -4.16 -15.06 -2.54
CA ILE A 115 -3.30 -13.89 -2.36
C ILE A 115 -2.50 -14.06 -1.06
N SER A 116 -1.20 -13.88 -1.13
CA SER A 116 -0.29 -13.92 0.01
C SER A 116 0.31 -12.53 0.25
N ILE A 117 0.26 -12.02 1.47
CA ILE A 117 0.68 -10.66 1.80
C ILE A 117 1.79 -10.77 2.83
N CYS A 118 2.98 -10.33 2.46
CA CYS A 118 4.14 -10.22 3.34
C CYS A 118 4.21 -8.80 3.92
N LEU A 119 4.13 -8.68 5.24
CA LEU A 119 4.16 -7.42 5.97
C LEU A 119 5.51 -7.26 6.65
N ILE A 120 6.27 -6.24 6.24
CA ILE A 120 7.61 -5.95 6.75
C ILE A 120 7.54 -4.85 7.80
N GLY A 121 8.12 -5.11 8.97
CA GLY A 121 8.14 -4.23 10.15
C GLY A 121 6.93 -4.38 11.07
N VAL A 122 5.99 -5.29 10.79
CA VAL A 122 4.79 -5.52 11.62
C VAL A 122 4.94 -6.84 12.36
N GLU A 123 4.80 -6.79 13.68
CA GLU A 123 4.75 -7.99 14.51
C GLU A 123 3.44 -8.77 14.30
N ASN A 124 3.36 -9.99 14.82
CA ASN A 124 2.18 -10.84 14.67
C ASN A 124 0.91 -10.13 15.18
N SER A 125 0.03 -9.73 14.26
CA SER A 125 -1.24 -9.07 14.57
C SER A 125 -2.40 -10.06 14.47
N LYS A 126 -3.12 -10.23 15.60
CA LYS A 126 -4.30 -11.09 15.69
C LYS A 126 -5.45 -10.57 14.81
N ASP A 127 -5.63 -9.25 14.77
CA ASP A 127 -6.72 -8.63 14.02
C ASP A 127 -6.49 -8.81 12.51
N LEU A 128 -5.26 -8.57 12.04
CA LEU A 128 -4.91 -8.83 10.65
C LEU A 128 -5.03 -10.31 10.29
N THR A 129 -4.59 -11.20 11.18
CA THR A 129 -4.74 -12.65 10.96
C THR A 129 -6.20 -13.07 10.85
N THR A 130 -7.08 -12.48 11.67
CA THR A 130 -8.53 -12.74 11.64
C THR A 130 -9.16 -12.25 10.34
N GLU A 131 -8.84 -11.02 9.93
CA GLU A 131 -9.35 -10.46 8.68
C GLU A 131 -8.83 -11.21 7.46
N ALA A 132 -7.56 -11.61 7.45
CA ALA A 132 -6.98 -12.39 6.36
C ALA A 132 -7.63 -13.77 6.23
N ALA A 133 -7.91 -14.44 7.35
CA ALA A 133 -8.64 -15.70 7.34
C ALA A 133 -10.06 -15.53 6.76
N ARG A 134 -10.75 -14.42 7.09
CA ARG A 134 -12.07 -14.09 6.54
C ARG A 134 -12.01 -13.84 5.04
N THR A 135 -11.04 -13.05 4.56
CA THR A 135 -10.90 -12.73 3.13
C THR A 135 -10.24 -13.85 2.33
N GLY A 136 -9.70 -14.89 2.98
CA GLY A 136 -8.99 -16.00 2.35
C GLY A 136 -7.53 -15.69 1.94
N ALA A 137 -6.98 -14.57 2.40
CA ALA A 137 -5.59 -14.21 2.17
C ALA A 137 -4.66 -14.96 3.13
N SER A 138 -3.41 -15.18 2.72
CA SER A 138 -2.33 -15.64 3.60
C SER A 138 -1.52 -14.43 4.06
N LEU A 139 -1.16 -14.35 5.35
CA LEU A 139 -0.24 -13.33 5.85
C LEU A 139 1.10 -13.94 6.25
N THR A 140 2.18 -13.23 5.95
CA THR A 140 3.52 -13.47 6.50
C THR A 140 3.98 -12.20 7.19
N PHE A 141 4.36 -12.31 8.46
CA PHE A 141 4.89 -11.19 9.24
C PHE A 141 6.41 -11.28 9.29
N VAL A 142 7.08 -10.21 8.92
CA VAL A 142 8.54 -10.07 9.01
C VAL A 142 8.82 -8.86 9.90
N PRO A 143 9.05 -9.04 11.21
CA PRO A 143 9.37 -7.93 12.11
C PRO A 143 10.70 -7.27 11.75
#